data_AF-A0A6I9UQX8-F1
#
_entry.id   AF-A0A6I9UQX8-F1
#
_cell.length_a   1.000
_cell.length_b   1.000
_cell.length_c   1.000
_cell.angle_alpha   90.00
_cell.angle_beta   90.00
_cell.angle_gamma   90.00
#
_symmetry.space_group_name_H-M   'P 1'
#
loop_
_entity.id
_entity.type
_entity.pdbx_description
1 polymer ?
#
loop_
_entity_poly.entity_id
_entity_poly.type
_entity_poly.pdbx_seq_one_letter_code
_entity_poly.pdbx_strand_id
1 'polypeptide(L)'
;MCCKVIVSAKFAIAMMPSKNRRFIFNIVGLCLVILGIGNVLFGENMLNKFLEKEMILRPGSKMFELWKKPPMKLTLDFYLFNWTNPQDFQNRDIKPKFEELGPYRFTEVPHKVDIKWHTQNASLTYKKQSKYYFDAANSKGQLDDNIVTLNSLAVSLAAKAKRWSPLRRRVIDIALNVYNGDISITKSVNELLFEGFDDVLLNMANYLPTSLIDVKVPFDKFGYCYPRNYSADVTGIYNIHTGADDMRKFGQLHTWNYRDTTRAYAPECAKVYGSPGEFQTLYLQPHKPVNFFLSDVCRTVAMDYVQTTEVEGVKGFRYEGGKRMVDNGTLYPENVCHCNGECVPSGLMNITSCWFGSPIFLSYPHFHDADPYYLSEVDGLKPDKQKHELYLVLEPRSGLMLEMSARLQSNILVEPVSDFRLFRGKRRIFFPLFWFEARTRISPQLSEEFKLLPRVLLGLQVFGVISIVIGVIMLVWYPIKLHLQNRLIQQIKINNLDTQTHHIVGKAISMQPENAPLLVTSVQANEKILERADTQLSEFSIEASTSSTDRSSMQSTTSST
;
A
#
# COMPACT_ATOMS: atom_id res chain seq x y z
N MET A 1 44.26 17.50 -17.03
CA MET A 1 43.58 17.77 -18.33
C MET A 1 42.57 18.91 -18.26
N CYS A 2 41.74 19.04 -17.21
CA CYS A 2 40.73 20.12 -17.09
C CYS A 2 41.29 21.57 -17.13
N CYS A 3 42.44 21.87 -16.53
CA CYS A 3 42.98 23.24 -16.56
C CYS A 3 43.34 23.73 -17.98
N LYS A 4 43.86 22.86 -18.86
CA LYS A 4 44.22 23.25 -20.24
C LYS A 4 42.98 23.51 -21.11
N VAL A 5 41.89 22.76 -20.87
CA VAL A 5 40.61 22.95 -21.57
C VAL A 5 39.93 24.27 -21.17
N ILE A 6 39.96 24.60 -19.87
CA ILE A 6 39.37 25.84 -19.35
C ILE A 6 40.12 27.09 -19.85
N VAL A 7 41.45 27.04 -19.92
CA VAL A 7 42.27 28.16 -20.42
C VAL A 7 42.08 28.35 -21.93
N SER A 8 42.02 27.27 -22.70
CA SER A 8 41.77 27.33 -24.15
C SER A 8 40.35 27.86 -24.48
N ALA A 9 39.34 27.46 -23.70
CA ALA A 9 37.98 27.96 -23.85
C ALA A 9 37.85 29.46 -23.50
N LYS A 10 38.55 29.94 -22.46
CA LYS A 10 38.59 31.38 -22.12
C LYS A 10 39.19 32.22 -23.25
N PHE A 11 40.26 31.75 -23.89
CA PHE A 11 40.89 32.45 -25.02
C PHE A 11 40.01 32.47 -26.28
N ALA A 12 39.37 31.35 -26.63
CA ALA A 12 38.46 31.28 -27.78
C ALA A 12 37.21 32.17 -27.63
N ILE A 13 36.64 32.27 -26.41
CA ILE A 13 35.48 33.11 -26.11
C ILE A 13 35.84 34.61 -26.12
N ALA A 14 37.08 34.96 -25.78
CA ALA A 14 37.58 36.33 -25.81
C ALA A 14 37.84 36.86 -27.23
N MET A 15 38.16 35.98 -28.19
CA MET A 15 38.42 36.35 -29.59
C MET A 15 37.16 36.50 -30.47
N MET A 16 35.97 36.16 -29.98
CA MET A 16 34.72 36.31 -30.74
C MET A 16 34.19 37.76 -30.76
N PRO A 17 33.58 38.23 -31.87
CA PRO A 17 32.93 39.53 -31.95
C PRO A 17 31.90 39.71 -30.81
N SER A 18 31.83 40.91 -30.22
CA SER A 18 31.00 41.18 -29.03
C SER A 18 29.50 40.85 -29.23
N LYS A 19 28.99 40.96 -30.47
CA LYS A 19 27.65 40.52 -30.87
C LYS A 19 27.47 38.99 -30.81
N ASN A 20 28.45 38.22 -31.29
CA ASN A 20 28.39 36.76 -31.28
C ASN A 20 28.43 36.19 -29.86
N ARG A 21 29.22 36.80 -28.96
CA ARG A 21 29.26 36.40 -27.55
C ARG A 21 27.92 36.63 -26.82
N ARG A 22 27.22 37.73 -27.12
CA ARG A 22 25.87 38.01 -26.60
C ARG A 22 24.86 36.99 -27.11
N PHE A 23 24.91 36.70 -28.40
CA PHE A 23 24.00 35.75 -29.04
C PHE A 23 24.16 34.35 -28.46
N ILE A 24 25.40 33.85 -28.34
CA ILE A 24 25.69 32.55 -27.73
C ILE A 24 25.22 32.50 -26.27
N PHE A 25 25.46 33.55 -25.48
CA PHE A 25 25.05 33.61 -24.08
C PHE A 25 23.53 33.56 -23.91
N ASN A 26 22.78 34.28 -24.75
CA ASN A 26 21.32 34.23 -24.74
C ASN A 26 20.78 32.88 -25.19
N ILE A 27 21.40 32.24 -26.19
CA ILE A 27 21.04 30.88 -26.61
C ILE A 27 21.24 29.90 -25.45
N VAL A 28 22.39 29.95 -24.77
CA VAL A 28 22.65 29.08 -23.62
C VAL A 28 21.64 29.34 -22.51
N GLY A 29 21.34 30.60 -22.21
CA GLY A 29 20.31 30.97 -21.23
C GLY A 29 18.92 30.41 -21.60
N LEU A 30 18.51 30.55 -22.87
CA LEU A 30 17.25 30.00 -23.37
C LEU A 30 17.22 28.47 -23.28
N CYS A 31 18.30 27.79 -23.67
CA CYS A 31 18.42 26.34 -23.57
C CYS A 31 18.31 25.86 -22.11
N LEU A 32 18.91 26.57 -21.16
CA LEU A 32 18.81 26.25 -19.73
C LEU A 32 17.39 26.43 -19.19
N VAL A 33 16.68 27.48 -19.63
CA VAL A 33 15.26 27.67 -19.27
C VAL A 33 14.40 26.54 -19.84
N ILE A 34 14.56 26.20 -21.12
CA ILE A 34 13.80 25.11 -21.77
C ILE A 34 14.09 23.77 -21.08
N LEU A 35 15.36 23.47 -20.81
CA LEU A 35 15.76 22.24 -20.12
C LEU A 35 15.24 22.19 -18.69
N GLY A 36 15.30 23.30 -17.96
CA GLY A 36 14.80 23.39 -16.60
C GLY A 36 13.28 23.21 -16.52
N ILE A 37 12.53 23.88 -17.40
CA ILE A 37 11.07 23.69 -17.54
C ILE A 37 10.77 22.24 -17.91
N GLY A 38 11.51 21.67 -18.87
CA GLY A 38 11.36 20.28 -19.29
C GLY A 38 11.56 19.29 -18.14
N ASN A 39 12.58 19.49 -17.31
CA ASN A 39 12.83 18.64 -16.14
C ASN A 39 11.74 18.77 -15.08
N VAL A 40 11.25 19.98 -14.80
CA VAL A 40 10.19 20.19 -13.80
C VAL A 40 8.87 19.57 -14.27
N LEU A 41 8.50 19.73 -15.54
CA LEU A 41 7.23 19.25 -16.08
C LEU A 41 7.24 17.74 -16.41
N PHE A 42 8.35 17.23 -16.94
CA PHE A 42 8.42 15.85 -17.46
C PHE A 42 9.31 14.91 -16.65
N GLY A 43 10.06 15.41 -15.67
CA GLY A 43 10.99 14.60 -14.86
C GLY A 43 10.28 13.48 -14.11
N GLU A 44 9.10 13.76 -13.57
CA GLU A 44 8.27 12.74 -12.90
C GLU A 44 7.82 11.65 -13.88
N ASN A 45 7.36 12.04 -15.06
CA ASN A 45 6.87 11.10 -16.07
C ASN A 45 8.01 10.25 -16.65
N MET A 46 9.20 10.82 -16.82
CA MET A 46 10.41 10.09 -17.21
C MET A 46 10.81 9.06 -16.14
N LEU A 47 10.81 9.46 -14.87
CA LEU A 47 11.13 8.55 -13.76
C LEU A 47 10.10 7.43 -13.64
N ASN A 48 8.82 7.75 -13.81
CA ASN A 48 7.74 6.76 -13.85
C ASN A 48 7.98 5.73 -14.97
N LYS A 49 8.24 6.17 -16.20
CA LYS A 49 8.55 5.25 -17.31
C LYS A 49 9.77 4.38 -17.06
N PHE A 50 10.79 4.92 -16.40
CA PHE A 50 11.96 4.14 -15.98
C PHE A 50 11.57 3.07 -14.94
N LEU A 51 10.82 3.45 -13.91
CA LEU A 51 10.29 2.53 -12.89
C LEU A 51 9.46 1.42 -13.53
N GLU A 52 8.49 1.77 -14.38
CA GLU A 52 7.66 0.81 -15.11
C GLU A 52 8.53 -0.20 -15.85
N LYS A 53 9.54 0.26 -16.60
CA LYS A 53 10.44 -0.62 -17.35
C LYS A 53 11.23 -1.58 -16.46
N GLU A 54 11.73 -1.13 -15.31
CA GLU A 54 12.48 -1.95 -14.35
C GLU A 54 11.58 -2.95 -13.61
N MET A 55 10.27 -2.65 -13.49
CA MET A 55 9.33 -3.52 -12.82
C MET A 55 8.82 -4.69 -13.68
N ILE A 56 8.84 -4.59 -15.01
CA ILE A 56 8.35 -5.68 -15.89
C ILE A 56 9.07 -7.00 -15.56
N LEU A 57 8.30 -8.05 -15.30
CA LEU A 57 8.86 -9.39 -15.10
C LEU A 57 9.38 -9.92 -16.42
N ARG A 58 10.70 -10.06 -16.52
CA ARG A 58 11.39 -10.66 -17.66
C ARG A 58 12.45 -11.66 -17.19
N PRO A 59 12.73 -12.72 -17.96
CA PRO A 59 13.82 -13.63 -17.65
C PRO A 59 15.13 -12.87 -17.41
N GLY A 60 15.79 -13.10 -16.27
CA GLY A 60 17.06 -12.46 -15.92
C GLY A 60 16.98 -11.01 -15.42
N SER A 61 15.79 -10.40 -15.35
CA SER A 61 15.63 -9.06 -14.74
C SER A 61 15.82 -9.10 -13.22
N LYS A 62 16.33 -8.00 -12.62
CA LYS A 62 16.47 -7.86 -11.16
C LYS A 62 15.14 -8.10 -10.44
N MET A 63 14.04 -7.52 -10.97
CA MET A 63 12.71 -7.68 -10.39
C MET A 63 12.22 -9.13 -10.42
N PHE A 64 12.49 -9.87 -11.51
CA PHE A 64 12.13 -11.29 -11.58
C PHE A 64 12.87 -12.13 -10.54
N GLU A 65 14.17 -11.89 -10.32
CA GLU A 65 14.93 -12.62 -9.30
C GLU A 65 14.43 -12.31 -7.88
N LEU A 66 14.14 -11.04 -7.60
CA LEU A 66 13.53 -10.62 -6.32
C LEU A 66 12.14 -11.23 -6.13
N TRP A 67 11.32 -11.28 -7.18
CA TRP A 67 10.01 -11.90 -7.12
C TRP A 67 10.11 -13.41 -6.85
N LYS A 68 11.01 -14.10 -7.59
CA LYS A 68 11.22 -15.55 -7.52
C LYS A 68 11.73 -16.00 -6.15
N LYS A 69 12.62 -15.21 -5.55
CA LYS A 69 13.17 -15.40 -4.20
C LYS A 69 13.10 -14.08 -3.42
N PRO A 70 11.95 -13.79 -2.78
CA PRO A 70 11.77 -12.57 -2.01
C PRO A 70 12.84 -12.41 -0.93
N PRO A 71 13.46 -11.22 -0.78
CA PRO A 71 14.46 -10.98 0.25
C PRO A 71 13.84 -10.80 1.65
N MET A 72 12.52 -10.71 1.74
CA MET A 72 11.79 -10.52 2.99
C MET A 72 11.55 -11.86 3.68
N LYS A 73 11.91 -11.94 4.95
CA LYS A 73 11.53 -13.07 5.81
C LYS A 73 10.08 -12.85 6.26
N LEU A 74 9.26 -13.89 6.12
CA LEU A 74 7.92 -13.91 6.65
C LEU A 74 7.93 -14.72 7.95
N THR A 75 7.55 -14.07 9.05
CA THR A 75 7.41 -14.71 10.34
C THR A 75 5.95 -15.12 10.52
N LEU A 76 5.71 -16.36 10.95
CA LEU A 76 4.39 -16.91 11.21
C LEU A 76 4.30 -17.28 12.68
N ASP A 77 3.45 -16.59 13.42
CA ASP A 77 3.18 -16.88 14.83
C ASP A 77 1.83 -17.57 14.95
N PHE A 78 1.81 -18.80 15.49
CA PHE A 78 0.58 -19.54 15.74
C PHE A 78 0.19 -19.47 17.21
N TYR A 79 -1.10 -19.29 17.47
CA TYR A 79 -1.71 -19.24 18.78
C TYR A 79 -2.86 -20.24 18.81
N LEU A 80 -2.70 -21.33 19.55
CA LEU A 80 -3.66 -22.43 19.60
C LEU A 80 -4.60 -22.23 20.80
N PHE A 81 -5.89 -22.51 20.60
CA PHE A 81 -6.87 -22.46 21.68
C PHE A 81 -6.97 -23.84 22.35
N ASN A 82 -6.34 -23.96 23.52
CA ASN A 82 -6.43 -25.15 24.34
C ASN A 82 -7.80 -25.22 25.04
N TRP A 83 -8.52 -26.31 24.83
CA TRP A 83 -9.87 -26.50 25.37
C TRP A 83 -9.81 -27.15 26.75
N THR A 84 -10.24 -26.41 27.78
CA THR A 84 -10.02 -26.77 29.19
C THR A 84 -11.15 -27.58 29.83
N ASN A 85 -12.32 -27.65 29.19
CA ASN A 85 -13.49 -28.36 29.73
C ASN A 85 -14.21 -29.27 28.70
N PRO A 86 -13.50 -30.18 28.02
CA PRO A 86 -14.09 -31.09 27.02
C PRO A 86 -15.20 -31.99 27.57
N GLN A 87 -15.06 -32.45 28.82
CA GLN A 87 -16.03 -33.31 29.50
C GLN A 87 -17.43 -32.66 29.62
N ASP A 88 -17.47 -31.33 29.72
CA ASP A 88 -18.72 -30.59 29.92
C ASP A 88 -19.47 -30.34 28.60
N PHE A 89 -18.90 -30.74 27.46
CA PHE A 89 -19.49 -30.48 26.13
C PHE A 89 -20.84 -31.17 25.89
N GLN A 90 -21.19 -32.15 26.71
CA GLN A 90 -22.53 -32.76 26.69
C GLN A 90 -23.59 -31.83 27.28
N ASN A 91 -23.21 -30.96 28.21
CA ASN A 91 -24.10 -30.00 28.84
C ASN A 91 -24.22 -28.72 27.98
N ARG A 92 -25.44 -28.41 27.52
CA ARG A 92 -25.68 -27.25 26.66
C ARG A 92 -25.57 -25.93 27.42
N ASP A 93 -25.74 -25.95 28.74
CA ASP A 93 -25.70 -24.75 29.59
C ASP A 93 -24.27 -24.32 29.92
N ILE A 94 -23.27 -25.18 29.65
CA ILE A 94 -21.86 -24.90 29.90
C ILE A 94 -21.17 -24.46 28.61
N LYS A 95 -20.43 -23.35 28.69
CA LYS A 95 -19.63 -22.84 27.58
C LYS A 95 -18.28 -23.54 27.47
N PRO A 96 -17.80 -23.83 26.24
CA PRO A 96 -16.42 -24.26 26.07
C PRO A 96 -15.49 -23.12 26.49
N LYS A 97 -14.49 -23.47 27.28
CA LYS A 97 -13.51 -22.56 27.89
C LYS A 97 -12.16 -22.77 27.23
N PHE A 98 -11.58 -21.70 26.72
CA PHE A 98 -10.32 -21.73 26.00
C PHE A 98 -9.22 -20.99 26.74
N GLU A 99 -8.02 -21.55 26.70
CA GLU A 99 -6.79 -20.89 27.05
C GLU A 99 -5.92 -20.76 25.80
N GLU A 100 -5.41 -19.56 25.53
CA GLU A 100 -4.51 -19.33 24.40
C GLU A 100 -3.09 -19.77 24.74
N LEU A 101 -2.50 -20.64 23.92
CA LEU A 101 -1.11 -21.04 23.98
C LEU A 101 -0.37 -20.57 22.72
N GLY A 102 0.71 -19.80 22.92
CA GLY A 102 1.52 -19.26 21.84
C GLY A 102 2.28 -17.98 22.25
N PRO A 103 3.03 -17.38 21.31
CA PRO A 103 3.19 -17.81 19.93
C PRO A 103 4.10 -19.05 19.80
N TYR A 104 3.76 -19.91 18.84
CA TYR A 104 4.66 -20.88 18.24
C TYR A 104 5.14 -20.30 16.91
N ARG A 105 6.39 -19.83 16.89
CA ARG A 105 6.95 -19.04 15.80
C ARG A 105 7.62 -19.91 14.76
N PHE A 106 7.33 -19.62 13.50
CA PHE A 106 7.98 -20.19 12.34
C PHE A 106 8.51 -19.08 11.42
N THR A 107 9.58 -19.38 10.70
CA THR A 107 10.02 -18.57 9.56
C THR A 107 9.64 -19.30 8.27
N GLU A 108 8.85 -18.66 7.42
CA GLU A 108 8.55 -19.14 6.08
C GLU A 108 9.62 -18.63 5.10
N VAL A 109 10.18 -19.56 4.32
CA VAL A 109 11.07 -19.27 3.19
C VAL A 109 10.34 -19.67 1.89
N PRO A 110 9.69 -18.71 1.22
CA PRO A 110 8.91 -19.00 0.01
C PRO A 110 9.79 -19.07 -1.23
N HIS A 111 9.52 -20.06 -2.08
CA HIS A 111 10.10 -20.21 -3.41
C HIS A 111 9.00 -20.34 -4.46
N LYS A 112 9.29 -19.85 -5.66
CA LYS A 112 8.44 -20.04 -6.84
C LYS A 112 9.07 -21.10 -7.74
N VAL A 113 8.31 -22.15 -7.99
CA VAL A 113 8.71 -23.32 -8.78
C VAL A 113 7.78 -23.49 -9.99
N ASP A 114 8.16 -24.39 -10.91
CA ASP A 114 7.39 -24.70 -12.12
C ASP A 114 7.01 -23.48 -12.98
N ILE A 115 7.93 -22.51 -13.07
CA ILE A 115 7.68 -21.25 -13.78
C ILE A 115 7.59 -21.50 -15.29
N LYS A 116 6.47 -21.10 -15.90
CA LYS A 116 6.24 -21.16 -17.35
C LYS A 116 5.82 -19.80 -17.89
N TRP A 117 6.49 -19.33 -18.94
CA TRP A 117 6.23 -18.03 -19.55
C TRP A 117 5.23 -18.15 -20.70
N HIS A 118 4.29 -17.22 -20.78
CA HIS A 118 3.27 -17.13 -21.83
C HIS A 118 3.38 -15.77 -22.51
N THR A 119 4.18 -15.72 -23.57
CA THR A 119 4.46 -14.47 -24.28
C THR A 119 3.26 -13.94 -25.06
N GLN A 120 2.32 -14.81 -25.44
CA GLN A 120 1.14 -14.44 -26.22
C GLN A 120 0.17 -13.54 -25.46
N ASN A 121 0.12 -13.65 -24.13
CA ASN A 121 -0.79 -12.89 -23.27
C ASN A 121 -0.06 -12.16 -22.12
N ALA A 122 1.26 -11.93 -22.27
CA ALA A 122 2.10 -11.24 -21.30
C ALA A 122 1.88 -11.74 -19.85
N SER A 123 1.87 -13.06 -19.68
CA SER A 123 1.66 -13.69 -18.37
C SER A 123 2.71 -14.77 -18.10
N LEU A 124 2.78 -15.21 -16.85
CA LEU A 124 3.55 -16.40 -16.47
C LEU A 124 2.75 -17.23 -15.47
N THR A 125 3.00 -18.53 -15.45
CA THR A 125 2.43 -19.48 -14.49
C THR A 125 3.50 -19.94 -13.52
N TYR A 126 3.15 -20.16 -12.25
CA TYR A 126 4.04 -20.70 -11.23
C TYR A 126 3.26 -21.40 -10.12
N LYS A 127 4.00 -22.14 -9.27
CA LYS A 127 3.52 -22.65 -7.99
C LYS A 127 4.33 -22.06 -6.84
N LYS A 128 3.69 -21.86 -5.68
CA LYS A 128 4.36 -21.45 -4.45
C LYS A 128 4.74 -22.70 -3.65
N GLN A 129 6.03 -22.85 -3.37
CA GLN A 129 6.57 -23.90 -2.49
C GLN A 129 7.34 -23.22 -1.36
N SER A 130 6.92 -23.43 -0.12
CA SER A 130 7.58 -22.83 1.03
C SER A 130 8.15 -23.87 1.98
N LYS A 131 9.29 -23.56 2.60
CA LYS A 131 9.80 -24.28 3.77
C LYS A 131 9.50 -23.49 5.03
N TYR A 132 9.10 -24.19 6.08
CA TYR A 132 8.80 -23.58 7.38
C TYR A 132 9.81 -24.07 8.40
N TYR A 133 10.45 -23.14 9.10
CA TYR A 133 11.46 -23.42 10.10
C TYR A 133 10.97 -22.95 11.47
N PHE A 134 10.88 -23.87 12.44
CA PHE A 134 10.49 -23.52 13.80
C PHE A 134 11.58 -22.67 14.47
N ASP A 135 11.17 -21.58 15.11
CA ASP A 135 12.03 -20.66 15.85
C ASP A 135 11.76 -20.83 17.35
N ALA A 136 12.42 -21.82 17.95
CA ALA A 136 12.28 -22.14 19.36
C ALA A 136 12.67 -20.98 20.28
N ALA A 137 13.64 -20.14 19.88
CA ALA A 137 14.16 -19.06 20.71
C ALA A 137 13.16 -17.91 20.90
N ASN A 138 12.28 -17.70 19.92
CA ASN A 138 11.25 -16.66 19.95
C ASN A 138 9.83 -17.22 20.11
N SER A 139 9.71 -18.52 20.43
CA SER A 139 8.44 -19.17 20.77
C SER A 139 8.24 -19.20 22.27
N LYS A 140 6.98 -19.15 22.73
CA LYS A 140 6.66 -19.28 24.17
C LYS A 140 6.64 -20.74 24.63
N GLY A 141 6.38 -21.67 23.70
CA GLY A 141 6.27 -23.10 23.96
C GLY A 141 7.10 -23.93 22.98
N GLN A 142 7.00 -25.25 23.12
CA GLN A 142 7.70 -26.22 22.27
C GLN A 142 6.71 -27.01 21.40
N LEU A 143 7.22 -27.63 20.34
CA LEU A 143 6.37 -28.34 19.38
C LEU A 143 5.73 -29.61 19.95
N ASP A 144 6.25 -30.15 21.05
CA ASP A 144 5.73 -31.28 21.80
C ASP A 144 4.68 -30.90 22.86
N ASP A 145 4.39 -29.60 23.02
CA ASP A 145 3.30 -29.14 23.87
C ASP A 145 1.97 -29.75 23.42
N ASN A 146 1.21 -30.31 24.36
CA ASN A 146 -0.07 -30.95 24.07
C ASN A 146 -1.22 -29.95 24.11
N ILE A 147 -2.04 -29.96 23.06
CA ILE A 147 -3.26 -29.16 22.95
C ILE A 147 -4.46 -30.09 22.94
N VAL A 148 -5.41 -29.82 23.83
CA VAL A 148 -6.73 -30.43 23.78
C VAL A 148 -7.59 -29.59 22.85
N THR A 149 -8.14 -30.20 21.80
CA THR A 149 -8.97 -29.50 20.81
C THR A 149 -10.09 -30.40 20.30
N LEU A 150 -10.93 -29.86 19.44
CA LEU A 150 -12.04 -30.58 18.83
C LEU A 150 -11.54 -31.52 17.71
N ASN A 151 -12.11 -32.72 17.61
CA ASN A 151 -11.91 -33.59 16.47
C ASN A 151 -12.55 -32.99 15.21
N SER A 152 -11.76 -32.18 14.50
CA SER A 152 -12.21 -31.46 13.32
C SER A 152 -12.64 -32.39 12.18
N LEU A 153 -12.05 -33.58 12.07
CA LEU A 153 -12.44 -34.59 11.08
C LEU A 153 -13.83 -35.15 11.38
N ALA A 154 -14.12 -35.48 12.64
CA ALA A 154 -15.44 -35.96 13.05
C ALA A 154 -16.54 -34.93 12.74
N VAL A 155 -16.28 -33.66 13.06
CA VAL A 155 -17.20 -32.54 12.78
C VAL A 155 -17.40 -32.37 11.27
N SER A 156 -16.32 -32.40 10.50
CA SER A 156 -16.37 -32.25 9.04
C SER A 156 -17.16 -33.38 8.38
N LEU A 157 -16.92 -34.62 8.82
CA LEU A 157 -17.62 -35.80 8.32
C LEU A 157 -19.11 -35.73 8.64
N ALA A 158 -19.46 -35.35 9.87
CA ALA A 158 -20.86 -35.18 10.28
C ALA A 158 -21.56 -34.07 9.48
N ALA A 159 -20.94 -32.89 9.35
CA ALA A 159 -21.50 -31.77 8.62
C ALA A 159 -21.76 -32.09 7.14
N LYS A 160 -20.85 -32.85 6.51
CA LYS A 160 -21.01 -33.29 5.12
C LYS A 160 -22.06 -34.40 4.98
N ALA A 161 -22.09 -35.34 5.92
CA ALA A 161 -22.99 -36.49 5.89
C ALA A 161 -24.44 -36.17 6.30
N LYS A 162 -24.71 -35.00 6.90
CA LYS A 162 -26.04 -34.62 7.40
C LYS A 162 -27.15 -34.70 6.35
N ARG A 163 -26.83 -34.49 5.07
CA ARG A 163 -27.78 -34.53 3.94
C ARG A 163 -27.74 -35.84 3.13
N TRP A 164 -26.98 -36.85 3.57
CA TRP A 164 -26.87 -38.12 2.85
C TRP A 164 -28.08 -39.03 3.10
N SER A 165 -28.19 -40.10 2.29
CA SER A 165 -29.24 -41.10 2.44
C SER A 165 -29.22 -41.76 3.84
N PRO A 166 -30.36 -42.21 4.39
CA PRO A 166 -30.44 -42.76 5.74
C PRO A 166 -29.44 -43.92 6.00
N LEU A 167 -29.23 -44.79 5.01
CA LEU A 167 -28.26 -45.89 5.12
C LEU A 167 -26.83 -45.37 5.28
N ARG A 168 -26.42 -44.39 4.47
CA ARG A 168 -25.09 -43.77 4.57
C ARG A 168 -24.91 -43.04 5.90
N ARG A 169 -25.94 -42.32 6.37
CA ARG A 169 -25.93 -41.69 7.70
C ARG A 169 -25.69 -42.73 8.80
N ARG A 170 -26.33 -43.90 8.78
CA ARG A 170 -26.05 -44.97 9.76
C ARG A 170 -24.59 -45.45 9.72
N VAL A 171 -24.01 -45.63 8.53
CA VAL A 171 -22.60 -46.02 8.39
C VAL A 171 -21.68 -44.98 9.03
N ILE A 172 -21.95 -43.69 8.79
CA ILE A 172 -21.19 -42.59 9.39
C ILE A 172 -21.40 -42.51 10.90
N ASP A 173 -22.62 -42.69 11.41
CA ASP A 173 -22.86 -42.73 12.86
C ASP A 173 -22.05 -43.84 13.54
N ILE A 174 -22.01 -45.04 12.94
CA ILE A 174 -21.19 -46.16 13.44
C ILE A 174 -19.70 -45.76 13.43
N ALA A 175 -19.20 -45.21 12.32
CA ALA A 175 -17.81 -44.77 12.20
C ALA A 175 -17.42 -43.73 13.26
N LEU A 176 -18.30 -42.74 13.51
CA LEU A 176 -18.09 -41.72 14.54
C LEU A 176 -18.12 -42.30 15.97
N ASN A 177 -18.90 -43.36 16.20
CA ASN A 177 -18.96 -44.01 17.52
C ASN A 177 -17.75 -44.93 17.81
N VAL A 178 -17.02 -45.40 16.79
CA VAL A 178 -15.77 -46.19 16.99
C VAL A 178 -14.69 -45.38 17.70
N TYR A 179 -14.77 -44.03 17.66
CA TYR A 179 -13.87 -43.11 18.36
C TYR A 179 -14.10 -42.98 19.88
N ASN A 180 -14.66 -44.00 20.52
CA ASN A 180 -14.92 -44.04 21.97
C ASN A 180 -15.87 -42.95 22.51
N GLY A 181 -16.54 -42.19 21.65
CA GLY A 181 -17.57 -41.21 22.02
C GLY A 181 -17.06 -39.82 22.44
N ASP A 182 -15.74 -39.60 22.48
CA ASP A 182 -15.17 -38.30 22.80
C ASP A 182 -14.99 -37.45 21.54
N ILE A 183 -15.52 -36.23 21.59
CA ILE A 183 -15.40 -35.25 20.51
C ILE A 183 -14.07 -34.48 20.58
N SER A 184 -13.35 -34.59 21.68
CA SER A 184 -12.04 -33.96 21.89
C SER A 184 -10.91 -34.90 21.51
N ILE A 185 -9.82 -34.33 21.00
CA ILE A 185 -8.54 -35.00 20.77
C ILE A 185 -7.44 -34.22 21.48
N THR A 186 -6.40 -34.94 21.88
CA THR A 186 -5.17 -34.34 22.44
C THR A 186 -4.03 -34.65 21.49
N LYS A 187 -3.37 -33.61 21.00
CA LYS A 187 -2.29 -33.72 20.01
C LYS A 187 -1.19 -32.69 20.30
N SER A 188 0.04 -33.03 19.93
CA SER A 188 1.14 -32.08 20.01
C SER A 188 0.94 -30.92 19.04
N VAL A 189 1.56 -29.78 19.31
CA VAL A 189 1.55 -28.62 18.40
C VAL A 189 2.10 -29.00 17.03
N ASN A 190 3.15 -29.83 16.95
CA ASN A 190 3.71 -30.26 15.66
C ASN A 190 2.70 -31.06 14.83
N GLU A 191 2.04 -32.04 15.46
CA GLU A 191 1.01 -32.86 14.83
C GLU A 191 -0.17 -32.01 14.36
N LEU A 192 -0.62 -31.05 15.16
CA LEU A 192 -1.73 -30.16 14.79
C LEU A 192 -1.37 -29.20 13.66
N LEU A 193 -0.12 -28.73 13.57
CA LEU A 193 0.30 -27.76 12.56
C LEU A 193 0.86 -28.43 11.29
N PHE A 194 2.15 -28.75 11.26
CA PHE A 194 2.88 -29.05 10.02
C PHE A 194 3.23 -30.53 9.83
N GLU A 195 3.36 -31.32 10.90
CA GLU A 195 3.69 -32.76 10.80
C GLU A 195 2.49 -33.59 10.37
N GLY A 196 1.30 -33.22 10.88
CA GLY A 196 0.07 -33.98 10.71
C GLY A 196 0.08 -35.29 11.51
N PHE A 197 -1.11 -35.80 11.79
CA PHE A 197 -1.29 -37.10 12.45
C PHE A 197 -2.23 -38.01 11.65
N ASP A 198 -2.03 -39.32 11.83
CA ASP A 198 -2.89 -40.34 11.26
C ASP A 198 -4.21 -40.42 12.04
N ASP A 199 -5.32 -40.51 11.32
CA ASP A 199 -6.65 -40.57 11.89
C ASP A 199 -7.46 -41.70 11.25
N VAL A 200 -8.14 -42.49 12.08
CA VAL A 200 -9.00 -43.59 11.68
C VAL A 200 -10.15 -43.12 10.78
N LEU A 201 -10.76 -41.93 10.98
CA LEU A 201 -11.80 -41.43 10.06
C LEU A 201 -11.22 -41.11 8.68
N LEU A 202 -10.00 -40.56 8.64
CA LEU A 202 -9.31 -40.28 7.38
C LEU A 202 -8.96 -41.58 6.65
N ASN A 203 -8.42 -42.57 7.36
CA ASN A 203 -8.15 -43.91 6.82
C ASN A 203 -9.43 -44.57 6.31
N MET A 204 -10.52 -44.53 7.07
CA MET A 204 -11.82 -45.05 6.64
C MET A 204 -12.32 -44.38 5.37
N ALA A 205 -12.18 -43.05 5.25
CA ALA A 205 -12.55 -42.33 4.03
C ALA A 205 -11.71 -42.74 2.80
N ASN A 206 -10.44 -43.09 3.01
CA ASN A 206 -9.54 -43.52 1.93
C ASN A 206 -9.76 -44.98 1.50
N TYR A 207 -10.12 -45.87 2.44
CA TYR A 207 -10.31 -47.31 2.14
C TYR A 207 -11.75 -47.69 1.76
N LEU A 208 -12.76 -46.97 2.26
CA LEU A 208 -14.15 -47.28 1.92
C LEU A 208 -14.53 -46.73 0.54
N PRO A 209 -15.34 -47.46 -0.23
CA PRO A 209 -15.76 -47.01 -1.54
C PRO A 209 -16.58 -45.72 -1.44
N THR A 210 -16.45 -44.86 -2.46
CA THR A 210 -17.20 -43.59 -2.56
C THR A 210 -18.72 -43.76 -2.59
N SER A 211 -19.21 -44.97 -2.88
CA SER A 211 -20.62 -45.34 -2.74
C SER A 211 -21.11 -45.34 -1.29
N LEU A 212 -20.21 -45.45 -0.31
CA LEU A 212 -20.48 -45.41 1.13
C LEU A 212 -20.05 -44.07 1.76
N ILE A 213 -18.83 -43.61 1.47
CA ILE A 213 -18.28 -42.34 1.99
C ILE A 213 -17.82 -41.46 0.82
N ASP A 214 -18.60 -40.44 0.47
CA ASP A 214 -18.23 -39.49 -0.58
C ASP A 214 -17.36 -38.35 -0.03
N VAL A 215 -16.18 -38.73 0.48
CA VAL A 215 -15.16 -37.82 0.99
C VAL A 215 -13.85 -38.15 0.29
N LYS A 216 -13.42 -37.27 -0.60
CA LYS A 216 -12.07 -37.32 -1.19
C LYS A 216 -11.23 -36.24 -0.53
N VAL A 217 -10.39 -36.63 0.42
CA VAL A 217 -9.34 -35.76 0.94
C VAL A 217 -8.06 -36.09 0.18
N PRO A 218 -7.36 -35.11 -0.41
CA PRO A 218 -6.16 -35.38 -1.20
C PRO A 218 -4.90 -35.63 -0.33
N PHE A 219 -5.08 -35.94 0.96
CA PHE A 219 -4.02 -36.03 1.96
C PHE A 219 -4.15 -37.30 2.80
N ASP A 220 -3.01 -37.83 3.22
CA ASP A 220 -2.84 -39.03 4.03
C ASP A 220 -2.91 -38.76 5.55
N LYS A 221 -2.55 -37.54 5.98
CA LYS A 221 -2.63 -37.10 7.38
C LYS A 221 -3.49 -35.86 7.56
N PHE A 222 -3.92 -35.63 8.79
CA PHE A 222 -4.60 -34.40 9.17
C PHE A 222 -3.70 -33.47 9.99
N GLY A 223 -3.69 -32.20 9.62
CA GLY A 223 -3.07 -31.09 10.35
C GLY A 223 -3.54 -29.78 9.70
N TYR A 224 -3.60 -28.71 10.48
CA TYR A 224 -4.10 -27.40 10.02
C TYR A 224 -3.25 -26.79 8.91
N CYS A 225 -1.95 -27.08 8.91
CA CYS A 225 -1.00 -26.64 7.90
C CYS A 225 -0.39 -27.80 7.10
N TYR A 226 -0.83 -29.04 7.32
CA TYR A 226 -0.38 -30.20 6.54
C TYR A 226 -1.07 -30.23 5.16
N PRO A 227 -0.38 -30.56 4.06
CA PRO A 227 1.05 -30.87 3.90
C PRO A 227 1.83 -29.66 3.35
N ARG A 228 1.62 -28.44 3.85
CA ARG A 228 2.20 -27.22 3.24
C ARG A 228 3.72 -27.21 3.25
N ASN A 229 4.36 -27.89 4.20
CA ASN A 229 5.80 -27.86 4.32
C ASN A 229 6.46 -28.52 3.09
N TYR A 230 7.15 -27.70 2.31
CA TYR A 230 7.84 -28.08 1.08
C TYR A 230 6.94 -28.67 -0.03
N SER A 231 5.64 -28.40 0.02
CA SER A 231 4.71 -28.78 -1.05
C SER A 231 4.40 -27.61 -1.98
N ALA A 232 4.36 -27.88 -3.28
CA ALA A 232 4.05 -26.88 -4.31
C ALA A 232 2.57 -26.87 -4.72
N ASP A 233 1.84 -27.96 -4.45
CA ASP A 233 0.50 -28.16 -5.01
C ASP A 233 -0.64 -27.68 -4.09
N VAL A 234 -0.36 -27.40 -2.81
CA VAL A 234 -1.39 -27.04 -1.82
C VAL A 234 -2.08 -25.72 -2.12
N THR A 235 -1.33 -24.72 -2.59
CA THR A 235 -1.86 -23.36 -2.87
C THR A 235 -2.41 -23.22 -4.29
N GLY A 236 -2.26 -24.25 -5.11
CA GLY A 236 -2.65 -24.25 -6.52
C GLY A 236 -1.66 -23.54 -7.44
N ILE A 237 -2.10 -23.33 -8.67
CA ILE A 237 -1.30 -22.81 -9.77
C ILE A 237 -1.72 -21.38 -10.05
N TYR A 238 -0.79 -20.45 -9.92
CA TYR A 238 -1.03 -19.03 -10.16
C TYR A 238 -0.60 -18.67 -11.56
N ASN A 239 -1.41 -17.88 -12.26
CA ASN A 239 -1.01 -17.24 -13.50
C ASN A 239 -1.17 -15.73 -13.35
N ILE A 240 -0.06 -14.99 -13.42
CA ILE A 240 -0.02 -13.54 -13.20
C ILE A 240 0.42 -12.81 -14.46
N HIS A 241 -0.02 -11.57 -14.62
CA HIS A 241 0.46 -10.69 -15.67
C HIS A 241 1.86 -10.16 -15.35
N THR A 242 2.73 -10.15 -16.35
CA THR A 242 4.12 -9.71 -16.23
C THR A 242 4.29 -8.20 -16.30
N GLY A 243 3.27 -7.48 -16.76
CA GLY A 243 3.31 -6.05 -17.06
C GLY A 243 3.99 -5.71 -18.40
N ALA A 244 4.31 -6.70 -19.23
CA ALA A 244 4.98 -6.48 -20.51
C ALA A 244 4.07 -5.84 -21.58
N ASP A 245 2.76 -6.10 -21.53
CA ASP A 245 1.74 -5.49 -22.39
C ASP A 245 1.20 -4.18 -21.79
N ASP A 246 0.74 -4.24 -20.55
CA ASP A 246 0.10 -3.14 -19.84
C ASP A 246 0.53 -3.17 -18.37
N MET A 247 1.25 -2.13 -17.95
CA MET A 247 1.76 -2.00 -16.60
C MET A 247 0.66 -1.92 -15.54
N ARG A 248 -0.56 -1.51 -15.92
CA ARG A 248 -1.71 -1.48 -15.00
C ARG A 248 -2.13 -2.88 -14.53
N LYS A 249 -1.76 -3.93 -15.28
CA LYS A 249 -2.03 -5.33 -14.92
C LYS A 249 -0.89 -5.97 -14.14
N PHE A 250 0.25 -5.29 -13.97
CA PHE A 250 1.45 -5.86 -13.37
C PHE A 250 1.17 -6.56 -12.03
N GLY A 251 1.66 -7.80 -11.92
CA GLY A 251 1.54 -8.60 -10.70
C GLY A 251 0.12 -9.08 -10.38
N GLN A 252 -0.89 -8.69 -11.16
CA GLN A 252 -2.27 -9.09 -10.95
C GLN A 252 -2.52 -10.48 -11.50
N LEU A 253 -3.42 -11.19 -10.81
CA LEU A 253 -3.83 -12.53 -11.17
C LEU A 253 -4.66 -12.52 -12.45
N HIS A 254 -4.24 -13.32 -13.42
CA HIS A 254 -4.98 -13.60 -14.65
C HIS A 254 -5.89 -14.83 -14.47
N THR A 255 -5.34 -15.93 -13.96
CA THR A 255 -6.10 -17.14 -13.61
C THR A 255 -5.49 -17.84 -12.39
N TRP A 256 -6.32 -18.62 -11.69
CA TRP A 256 -5.90 -19.55 -10.64
C TRP A 256 -6.42 -20.93 -10.98
N ASN A 257 -5.54 -21.94 -10.94
CA ASN A 257 -5.84 -23.30 -11.41
C ASN A 257 -6.44 -23.31 -12.83
N TYR A 258 -5.88 -22.47 -13.71
CA TYR A 258 -6.28 -22.31 -15.12
C TYR A 258 -7.71 -21.79 -15.32
N ARG A 259 -8.31 -21.17 -14.31
CA ARG A 259 -9.65 -20.57 -14.37
C ARG A 259 -9.64 -19.13 -13.88
N ASP A 260 -10.52 -18.33 -14.46
CA ASP A 260 -10.82 -16.95 -14.06
C ASP A 260 -11.94 -16.88 -12.99
N THR A 261 -12.49 -18.04 -12.62
CA THR A 261 -13.57 -18.19 -11.64
C THR A 261 -13.30 -19.41 -10.75
N THR A 262 -13.66 -19.30 -9.47
CA THR A 262 -13.63 -20.41 -8.52
C THR A 262 -14.97 -21.13 -8.49
N ARG A 263 -14.97 -22.38 -8.03
CA ARG A 263 -16.21 -23.15 -7.81
C ARG A 263 -16.71 -23.06 -6.37
N ALA A 264 -16.04 -22.25 -5.55
CA ALA A 264 -16.27 -22.19 -4.12
C ALA A 264 -17.45 -21.27 -3.75
N TYR A 265 -17.76 -20.27 -4.57
CA TYR A 265 -18.76 -19.24 -4.29
C TYR A 265 -19.78 -19.12 -5.42
N ALA A 266 -20.88 -18.40 -5.17
CA ALA A 266 -21.83 -18.04 -6.20
C ALA A 266 -21.15 -17.23 -7.34
N PRO A 267 -21.63 -17.33 -8.60
CA PRO A 267 -20.95 -16.77 -9.77
C PRO A 267 -20.51 -15.30 -9.64
N GLU A 268 -21.33 -14.47 -9.02
CA GLU A 268 -21.09 -13.05 -8.78
C GLU A 268 -19.89 -12.78 -7.83
N CYS A 269 -19.57 -13.73 -6.95
CA CYS A 269 -18.48 -13.69 -5.97
C CYS A 269 -17.30 -14.60 -6.35
N ALA A 270 -17.43 -15.38 -7.43
CA ALA A 270 -16.50 -16.43 -7.80
C ALA A 270 -15.30 -15.94 -8.61
N LYS A 271 -15.30 -14.68 -9.07
CA LYS A 271 -14.26 -14.15 -9.95
C LYS A 271 -12.88 -14.17 -9.27
N VAL A 272 -11.86 -14.57 -10.03
CA VAL A 272 -10.45 -14.62 -9.63
C VAL A 272 -9.76 -13.36 -10.15
N TYR A 273 -9.39 -12.45 -9.25
CA TYR A 273 -8.69 -11.20 -9.61
C TYR A 273 -7.96 -10.57 -8.42
N GLY A 274 -7.08 -9.60 -8.68
CA GLY A 274 -6.31 -8.90 -7.66
C GLY A 274 -4.91 -9.48 -7.47
N SER A 275 -4.22 -8.99 -6.44
CA SER A 275 -2.85 -9.39 -6.12
C SER A 275 -2.82 -10.77 -5.45
N PRO A 276 -1.89 -11.67 -5.80
CA PRO A 276 -1.64 -12.90 -5.04
C PRO A 276 -0.88 -12.66 -3.71
N GLY A 277 -0.55 -11.41 -3.37
CA GLY A 277 0.07 -11.02 -2.10
C GLY A 277 1.46 -10.38 -2.23
N GLU A 278 2.22 -10.68 -3.29
CA GLU A 278 3.59 -10.17 -3.42
C GLU A 278 3.67 -8.76 -4.03
N PHE A 279 2.84 -8.48 -5.03
CA PHE A 279 2.84 -7.21 -5.77
C PHE A 279 1.45 -6.65 -5.84
N GLN A 280 1.29 -5.37 -5.50
CA GLN A 280 0.10 -4.62 -5.86
C GLN A 280 0.33 -3.80 -7.14
N THR A 281 -0.75 -3.30 -7.74
CA THR A 281 -0.68 -2.37 -8.88
C THR A 281 0.13 -1.11 -8.57
N LEU A 282 0.77 -0.53 -9.59
CA LEU A 282 1.46 0.75 -9.48
C LEU A 282 0.49 1.91 -9.26
N TYR A 283 1.01 3.02 -8.73
CA TYR A 283 0.32 4.30 -8.61
C TYR A 283 -0.99 4.20 -7.83
N LEU A 284 -0.90 3.59 -6.64
CA LEU A 284 -2.00 3.49 -5.69
C LEU A 284 -2.59 4.87 -5.42
N GLN A 285 -3.91 4.90 -5.33
CA GLN A 285 -4.64 6.12 -5.03
C GLN A 285 -5.10 6.08 -3.57
N PRO A 286 -5.01 7.20 -2.84
CA PRO A 286 -5.59 7.29 -1.51
C PRO A 286 -7.11 7.05 -1.60
N HIS A 287 -7.68 6.48 -0.54
CA HIS A 287 -9.12 6.23 -0.40
C HIS A 287 -9.72 5.23 -1.41
N LYS A 288 -8.90 4.58 -2.24
CA LYS A 288 -9.34 3.43 -3.06
C LYS A 288 -8.90 2.13 -2.41
N PRO A 289 -9.77 1.11 -2.33
CA PRO A 289 -9.39 -0.18 -1.79
C PRO A 289 -8.41 -0.90 -2.73
N VAL A 290 -7.67 -1.84 -2.15
CA VAL A 290 -6.79 -2.75 -2.88
C VAL A 290 -7.27 -4.17 -2.70
N ASN A 291 -7.10 -5.00 -3.74
CA ASN A 291 -7.67 -6.34 -3.78
C ASN A 291 -6.57 -7.40 -3.74
N PHE A 292 -6.80 -8.45 -2.94
CA PHE A 292 -5.91 -9.60 -2.82
C PHE A 292 -6.69 -10.89 -3.07
N PHE A 293 -6.21 -11.73 -3.98
CA PHE A 293 -6.71 -13.09 -4.13
C PHE A 293 -6.00 -14.00 -3.13
N LEU A 294 -6.79 -14.62 -2.26
CA LEU A 294 -6.29 -15.52 -1.23
C LEU A 294 -6.69 -16.95 -1.62
N SER A 295 -5.71 -17.77 -2.02
CA SER A 295 -5.94 -19.18 -2.40
C SER A 295 -6.56 -19.99 -1.26
N ASP A 296 -6.17 -19.69 -0.02
CA ASP A 296 -6.63 -20.41 1.18
C ASP A 296 -8.11 -20.16 1.50
N VAL A 297 -8.72 -19.14 0.90
CA VAL A 297 -10.18 -18.89 0.96
C VAL A 297 -10.83 -18.91 -0.41
N CYS A 298 -10.12 -19.23 -1.49
CA CYS A 298 -10.63 -19.35 -2.86
C CYS A 298 -11.41 -18.12 -3.37
N ARG A 299 -11.07 -16.91 -2.90
CA ARG A 299 -11.71 -15.65 -3.32
C ARG A 299 -10.80 -14.45 -3.18
N THR A 300 -11.21 -13.37 -3.82
CA THR A 300 -10.63 -12.04 -3.63
C THR A 300 -11.21 -11.38 -2.38
N VAL A 301 -10.35 -10.72 -1.60
CA VAL A 301 -10.72 -9.88 -0.48
C VAL A 301 -10.26 -8.45 -0.73
N ALA A 302 -11.08 -7.48 -0.33
CA ALA A 302 -10.78 -6.07 -0.43
C ALA A 302 -10.21 -5.55 0.91
N MET A 303 -9.21 -4.67 0.81
CA MET A 303 -8.57 -3.98 1.92
C MET A 303 -8.78 -2.48 1.74
N ASP A 304 -9.32 -1.82 2.75
CA ASP A 304 -9.68 -0.40 2.70
C ASP A 304 -8.53 0.50 3.12
N TYR A 305 -8.35 1.61 2.39
CA TYR A 305 -7.39 2.64 2.77
C TYR A 305 -7.82 3.30 4.08
N VAL A 306 -6.88 3.46 5.01
CA VAL A 306 -7.11 4.14 6.29
C VAL A 306 -6.36 5.45 6.36
N GLN A 307 -5.03 5.42 6.21
CA GLN A 307 -4.20 6.60 6.37
C GLN A 307 -2.87 6.49 5.63
N THR A 308 -2.19 7.63 5.50
CA THR A 308 -0.78 7.68 5.10
C THR A 308 0.08 7.52 6.34
N THR A 309 1.11 6.67 6.26
CA THR A 309 2.07 6.42 7.33
C THR A 309 3.50 6.39 6.77
N GLU A 310 4.48 6.27 7.65
CA GLU A 310 5.89 6.10 7.28
C GLU A 310 6.42 4.81 7.89
N VAL A 311 7.16 4.02 7.10
CA VAL A 311 7.82 2.78 7.54
C VAL A 311 9.28 2.87 7.14
N GLU A 312 10.19 2.82 8.10
CA GLU A 312 11.63 2.94 7.87
C GLU A 312 12.03 4.18 7.05
N GLY A 313 11.33 5.31 7.17
CA GLY A 313 11.60 6.51 6.38
C GLY A 313 10.98 6.54 4.97
N VAL A 314 10.14 5.56 4.63
CA VAL A 314 9.45 5.45 3.34
C VAL A 314 7.96 5.72 3.53
N LYS A 315 7.41 6.66 2.75
CA LYS A 315 5.98 6.97 2.74
C LYS A 315 5.18 5.76 2.26
N GLY A 316 4.16 5.37 3.03
CA GLY A 316 3.30 4.23 2.77
C GLY A 316 1.82 4.58 2.94
N PHE A 317 0.96 3.88 2.20
CA PHE A 317 -0.49 3.85 2.43
C PHE A 317 -0.84 2.64 3.27
N ARG A 318 -1.47 2.88 4.42
CA ARG A 318 -1.97 1.83 5.31
C ARG A 318 -3.35 1.39 4.86
N TYR A 319 -3.50 0.09 4.69
CA TYR A 319 -4.74 -0.57 4.36
C TYR A 319 -5.13 -1.55 5.47
N GLU A 320 -6.41 -1.64 5.78
CA GLU A 320 -6.98 -2.53 6.79
C GLU A 320 -8.08 -3.39 6.18
N GLY A 321 -8.23 -4.63 6.65
CA GLY A 321 -9.32 -5.48 6.17
C GLY A 321 -10.68 -5.00 6.67
N GLY A 322 -10.70 -4.47 7.89
CA GLY A 322 -11.87 -3.87 8.53
C GLY A 322 -13.11 -4.77 8.52
N LYS A 323 -14.28 -4.17 8.75
CA LYS A 323 -15.55 -4.91 8.73
C LYS A 323 -15.89 -5.47 7.35
N ARG A 324 -15.43 -4.82 6.26
CA ARG A 324 -15.76 -5.24 4.87
C ARG A 324 -15.30 -6.66 4.56
N MET A 325 -14.10 -7.05 4.98
CA MET A 325 -13.53 -8.35 4.64
C MET A 325 -14.32 -9.54 5.20
N VAL A 326 -14.90 -9.37 6.40
CA VAL A 326 -15.58 -10.42 7.17
C VAL A 326 -17.10 -10.22 7.26
N ASP A 327 -17.65 -9.26 6.51
CA ASP A 327 -19.08 -8.98 6.50
C ASP A 327 -19.89 -10.07 5.78
N ASN A 328 -21.13 -10.26 6.23
CA ASN A 328 -22.06 -11.25 5.66
C ASN A 328 -22.99 -10.67 4.58
N GLY A 329 -22.81 -9.40 4.18
CA GLY A 329 -23.69 -8.71 3.25
C GLY A 329 -24.60 -7.66 3.89
N THR A 330 -24.64 -7.57 5.22
CA THR A 330 -25.50 -6.61 5.94
C THR A 330 -24.94 -5.18 5.85
N LEU A 331 -23.62 -5.04 5.97
CA LEU A 331 -22.95 -3.73 5.87
C LEU A 331 -22.48 -3.45 4.44
N TYR A 332 -22.09 -4.50 3.71
CA TYR A 332 -21.53 -4.44 2.37
C TYR A 332 -22.29 -5.41 1.46
N PRO A 333 -23.37 -4.98 0.77
CA PRO A 333 -24.26 -5.85 0.00
C PRO A 333 -23.56 -6.75 -1.03
N GLU A 334 -22.40 -6.33 -1.55
CA GLU A 334 -21.56 -7.13 -2.44
C GLU A 334 -21.09 -8.45 -1.82
N ASN A 335 -21.09 -8.58 -0.48
CA ASN A 335 -20.61 -9.77 0.20
C ASN A 335 -21.67 -10.87 0.40
N VAL A 336 -22.97 -10.59 0.12
CA VAL A 336 -24.06 -11.57 0.32
C VAL A 336 -23.77 -12.89 -0.40
N CYS A 337 -23.18 -12.83 -1.59
CA CYS A 337 -22.88 -14.00 -2.39
C CYS A 337 -21.77 -14.92 -1.84
N HIS A 338 -21.09 -14.51 -0.77
CA HIS A 338 -20.09 -15.33 -0.08
C HIS A 338 -20.70 -16.28 0.96
N CYS A 339 -21.99 -16.17 1.29
CA CYS A 339 -22.63 -17.02 2.29
C CYS A 339 -22.78 -18.48 1.84
N ASN A 340 -22.93 -18.73 0.53
CA ASN A 340 -23.18 -20.06 -0.04
C ASN A 340 -24.36 -20.82 0.60
N GLY A 341 -25.47 -20.12 0.78
CA GLY A 341 -26.66 -20.63 1.46
C GLY A 341 -27.09 -19.66 2.55
N GLU A 342 -27.42 -20.20 3.73
CA GLU A 342 -27.81 -19.38 4.88
C GLU A 342 -26.60 -18.61 5.42
N CYS A 343 -26.70 -17.27 5.42
CA CYS A 343 -25.68 -16.40 5.99
C CYS A 343 -25.59 -16.58 7.50
N VAL A 344 -24.37 -16.51 8.02
CA VAL A 344 -24.08 -16.45 9.46
C VAL A 344 -24.01 -14.98 9.90
N PRO A 345 -24.11 -14.66 11.21
CA PRO A 345 -23.91 -13.29 11.69
C PRO A 345 -22.57 -12.69 11.20
N SER A 346 -22.50 -11.38 11.03
CA SER A 346 -21.33 -10.71 10.45
C SER A 346 -20.05 -10.93 11.29
N GLY A 347 -18.88 -11.03 10.65
CA GLY A 347 -17.59 -11.23 11.31
C GLY A 347 -16.83 -12.50 10.95
N LEU A 348 -17.43 -13.40 10.16
CA LEU A 348 -16.85 -14.68 9.75
C LEU A 348 -16.96 -14.89 8.23
N MET A 349 -15.86 -15.32 7.61
CA MET A 349 -15.77 -15.74 6.22
C MET A 349 -16.04 -17.24 6.10
N ASN A 350 -17.12 -17.63 5.42
CA ASN A 350 -17.38 -19.04 5.13
C ASN A 350 -16.41 -19.56 4.06
N ILE A 351 -15.59 -20.56 4.41
CA ILE A 351 -14.61 -21.17 3.49
C ILE A 351 -14.88 -22.67 3.27
N THR A 352 -16.08 -23.14 3.65
CA THR A 352 -16.46 -24.56 3.60
C THR A 352 -16.22 -25.19 2.24
N SER A 353 -16.65 -24.51 1.16
CA SER A 353 -16.49 -24.99 -0.21
C SER A 353 -15.04 -25.02 -0.68
N CYS A 354 -14.18 -24.16 -0.12
CA CYS A 354 -12.75 -24.09 -0.44
C CYS A 354 -11.97 -25.18 0.31
N TRP A 355 -12.44 -25.60 1.49
CA TRP A 355 -11.80 -26.57 2.37
C TRP A 355 -12.49 -27.94 2.34
N PHE A 356 -12.65 -28.51 1.14
CA PHE A 356 -13.12 -29.89 0.92
C PHE A 356 -14.50 -30.23 1.53
N GLY A 357 -15.30 -29.21 1.85
CA GLY A 357 -16.61 -29.35 2.52
C GLY A 357 -16.56 -29.39 4.04
N SER A 358 -15.39 -29.19 4.66
CA SER A 358 -15.26 -29.00 6.11
C SER A 358 -15.84 -27.65 6.52
N PRO A 359 -16.68 -27.54 7.56
CA PRO A 359 -17.42 -26.32 7.89
C PRO A 359 -16.53 -25.29 8.62
N ILE A 360 -15.44 -24.86 7.98
CA ILE A 360 -14.46 -23.90 8.48
C ILE A 360 -14.89 -22.48 8.15
N PHE A 361 -14.71 -21.59 9.13
CA PHE A 361 -14.98 -20.16 9.06
C PHE A 361 -13.79 -19.37 9.58
N LEU A 362 -13.32 -18.41 8.80
CA LEU A 362 -12.23 -17.52 9.23
C LEU A 362 -12.79 -16.24 9.84
N SER A 363 -12.22 -15.78 10.94
CA SER A 363 -12.53 -14.48 11.56
C SER A 363 -11.24 -13.69 11.82
N TYR A 364 -11.35 -12.48 12.35
CA TYR A 364 -10.21 -11.90 13.06
C TYR A 364 -10.00 -12.61 14.41
N PRO A 365 -8.78 -12.56 14.98
CA PRO A 365 -8.49 -13.17 16.27
C PRO A 365 -9.42 -12.71 17.39
N HIS A 366 -9.78 -13.67 18.24
CA HIS A 366 -10.74 -13.52 19.32
C HIS A 366 -12.10 -12.94 18.91
N PHE A 367 -12.53 -13.21 17.68
CA PHE A 367 -13.76 -12.65 17.10
C PHE A 367 -13.79 -11.11 17.13
N HIS A 368 -12.63 -10.46 16.99
CA HIS A 368 -12.56 -9.01 16.85
C HIS A 368 -13.42 -8.53 15.67
N ASP A 369 -14.17 -7.45 15.88
CA ASP A 369 -15.11 -6.86 14.92
C ASP A 369 -16.23 -7.80 14.41
N ALA A 370 -16.46 -8.93 15.07
CA ALA A 370 -17.55 -9.85 14.77
C ALA A 370 -18.79 -9.58 15.64
N ASP A 371 -19.92 -10.18 15.25
CA ASP A 371 -21.17 -10.13 16.01
C ASP A 371 -20.97 -10.62 17.47
N PRO A 372 -21.48 -9.91 18.49
CA PRO A 372 -21.35 -10.31 19.90
C PRO A 372 -21.84 -11.73 20.19
N TYR A 373 -22.73 -12.29 19.36
CA TYR A 373 -23.16 -13.68 19.42
C TYR A 373 -21.97 -14.64 19.56
N TYR A 374 -20.90 -14.48 18.79
CA TYR A 374 -19.76 -15.40 18.81
C TYR A 374 -19.05 -15.45 20.16
N LEU A 375 -18.82 -14.29 20.77
CA LEU A 375 -18.23 -14.18 22.10
C LEU A 375 -19.18 -14.63 23.20
N SER A 376 -20.48 -14.45 23.01
CA SER A 376 -21.48 -14.90 23.97
C SER A 376 -21.52 -16.43 24.10
N GLU A 377 -21.03 -17.16 23.09
CA GLU A 377 -21.04 -18.62 23.07
C GLU A 377 -19.76 -19.26 23.67
N VAL A 378 -18.68 -18.52 23.90
CA VAL A 378 -17.42 -19.13 24.36
C VAL A 378 -16.78 -18.33 25.49
N ASP A 379 -16.02 -19.00 26.35
CA ASP A 379 -15.27 -18.36 27.43
C ASP A 379 -13.77 -18.36 27.12
N GLY A 380 -13.07 -17.29 27.50
CA GLY A 380 -11.60 -17.17 27.40
C GLY A 380 -11.09 -16.29 26.26
N LEU A 381 -11.93 -15.94 25.28
CA LEU A 381 -11.54 -15.05 24.18
C LEU A 381 -11.64 -13.57 24.59
N LYS A 382 -10.65 -12.75 24.21
CA LYS A 382 -10.54 -11.33 24.57
C LYS A 382 -10.14 -10.50 23.34
N PRO A 383 -11.08 -9.96 22.56
CA PRO A 383 -10.74 -9.15 21.38
C PRO A 383 -10.02 -7.87 21.77
N ASP A 384 -8.95 -7.55 21.05
CA ASP A 384 -8.15 -6.33 21.20
C ASP A 384 -7.79 -5.83 19.79
N LYS A 385 -8.16 -4.58 19.49
CA LYS A 385 -7.93 -4.01 18.16
C LYS A 385 -6.44 -3.99 17.79
N GLN A 386 -5.57 -3.54 18.69
CA GLN A 386 -4.14 -3.38 18.38
C GLN A 386 -3.46 -4.71 18.11
N LYS A 387 -3.91 -5.77 18.78
CA LYS A 387 -3.36 -7.12 18.64
C LYS A 387 -4.00 -7.90 17.49
N HIS A 388 -5.27 -7.67 17.19
CA HIS A 388 -6.07 -8.56 16.34
C HIS A 388 -6.53 -7.91 15.03
N GLU A 389 -6.23 -6.63 14.79
CA GLU A 389 -6.51 -6.01 13.50
C GLU A 389 -5.60 -6.57 12.39
N LEU A 390 -6.13 -6.69 11.17
CA LEU A 390 -5.36 -7.07 9.99
C LEU A 390 -5.02 -5.81 9.21
N TYR A 391 -3.73 -5.55 8.99
CA TYR A 391 -3.27 -4.41 8.20
C TYR A 391 -2.04 -4.72 7.35
N LEU A 392 -1.84 -3.86 6.35
CA LEU A 392 -0.63 -3.79 5.54
C LEU A 392 -0.33 -2.35 5.13
N VAL A 393 0.92 -2.10 4.78
CA VAL A 393 1.39 -0.80 4.32
C VAL A 393 2.07 -0.99 2.97
N LEU A 394 1.58 -0.28 1.95
CA LEU A 394 2.11 -0.33 0.59
C LEU A 394 2.75 1.00 0.21
N GLU A 395 3.89 0.95 -0.49
CA GLU A 395 4.48 2.15 -1.07
C GLU A 395 3.60 2.65 -2.23
N PRO A 396 3.13 3.92 -2.23
CA PRO A 396 2.11 4.39 -3.16
C PRO A 396 2.47 4.27 -4.64
N ARG A 397 3.74 4.44 -5.01
CA ARG A 397 4.15 4.51 -6.41
C ARG A 397 4.35 3.13 -7.03
N SER A 398 5.03 2.26 -6.31
CA SER A 398 5.44 0.91 -6.73
C SER A 398 4.43 -0.18 -6.34
N GLY A 399 3.54 0.08 -5.38
CA GLY A 399 2.62 -0.94 -4.85
C GLY A 399 3.32 -2.04 -4.05
N LEU A 400 4.59 -1.86 -3.68
CA LEU A 400 5.36 -2.85 -2.94
C LEU A 400 5.03 -2.80 -1.43
N MET A 401 5.03 -3.98 -0.82
CA MET A 401 4.72 -4.15 0.60
C MET A 401 5.90 -3.69 1.47
N LEU A 402 5.65 -2.69 2.32
CA LEU A 402 6.62 -2.17 3.29
C LEU A 402 6.50 -2.87 4.65
N GLU A 403 5.26 -3.14 5.06
CA GLU A 403 4.95 -3.82 6.32
C GLU A 403 3.61 -4.54 6.19
N MET A 404 3.47 -5.68 6.86
CA MET A 404 2.21 -6.39 6.97
C MET A 404 2.15 -7.14 8.30
N SER A 405 0.96 -7.11 8.90
CA SER A 405 0.53 -8.01 9.96
C SER A 405 -0.81 -8.60 9.54
N ALA A 406 -0.76 -9.77 8.90
CA ALA A 406 -1.93 -10.51 8.46
C ALA A 406 -2.38 -11.45 9.58
N ARG A 407 -3.56 -11.19 10.16
CA ARG A 407 -4.06 -11.89 11.35
C ARG A 407 -5.41 -12.52 11.10
N LEU A 408 -5.51 -13.83 11.19
CA LEU A 408 -6.77 -14.56 10.97
C LEU A 408 -6.89 -15.73 11.97
N GLN A 409 -8.12 -16.00 12.36
CA GLN A 409 -8.51 -17.10 13.24
C GLN A 409 -9.33 -18.13 12.48
N SER A 410 -8.99 -19.39 12.67
CA SER A 410 -9.75 -20.52 12.16
C SER A 410 -10.75 -21.00 13.20
N ASN A 411 -12.00 -21.17 12.78
CA ASN A 411 -13.09 -21.68 13.58
C ASN A 411 -13.81 -22.78 12.82
N ILE A 412 -14.34 -23.77 13.52
CA ILE A 412 -15.17 -24.82 12.92
C ILE A 412 -16.59 -24.76 13.47
N LEU A 413 -17.58 -24.80 12.58
CA LEU A 413 -18.98 -24.81 12.99
C LEU A 413 -19.37 -26.20 13.48
N VAL A 414 -19.74 -26.28 14.75
CA VAL A 414 -20.40 -27.44 15.35
C VAL A 414 -21.89 -27.13 15.38
N GLU A 415 -22.70 -28.03 14.85
CA GLU A 415 -24.16 -27.91 14.83
C GLU A 415 -24.81 -29.23 15.24
N PRO A 416 -26.02 -29.20 15.83
CA PRO A 416 -26.73 -30.42 16.18
C PRO A 416 -27.10 -31.22 14.94
N VAL A 417 -26.76 -32.51 14.94
CA VAL A 417 -27.19 -33.47 13.91
C VAL A 417 -27.91 -34.63 14.60
N SER A 418 -29.24 -34.70 14.44
CA SER A 418 -30.09 -35.64 15.18
C SER A 418 -29.73 -37.11 14.98
N ASP A 419 -29.27 -37.47 13.77
CA ASP A 419 -28.95 -38.86 13.43
C ASP A 419 -27.62 -39.34 14.00
N PHE A 420 -26.72 -38.42 14.37
CA PHE A 420 -25.39 -38.78 14.84
C PHE A 420 -25.30 -38.64 16.35
N ARG A 421 -25.01 -39.74 17.05
CA ARG A 421 -24.97 -39.78 18.52
C ARG A 421 -24.00 -38.74 19.10
N LEU A 422 -22.85 -38.56 18.46
CA LEU A 422 -21.81 -37.60 18.89
C LEU A 422 -22.28 -36.13 18.83
N PHE A 423 -23.18 -35.80 17.89
CA PHE A 423 -23.65 -34.44 17.60
C PHE A 423 -25.11 -34.19 17.98
N ARG A 424 -25.84 -35.21 18.44
CA ARG A 424 -27.24 -35.09 18.85
C ARG A 424 -27.35 -34.18 20.06
N GLY A 425 -28.27 -33.22 20.00
CA GLY A 425 -28.55 -32.31 21.13
C GLY A 425 -27.41 -31.35 21.44
N LYS A 426 -26.38 -31.25 20.58
CA LYS A 426 -25.31 -30.27 20.76
C LYS A 426 -25.79 -28.85 20.52
N ARG A 427 -25.05 -27.90 21.04
CA ARG A 427 -25.21 -26.48 20.78
C ARG A 427 -24.61 -26.12 19.43
N ARG A 428 -25.20 -25.15 18.75
CA ARG A 428 -24.63 -24.57 17.52
C ARG A 428 -23.58 -23.54 17.92
N ILE A 429 -22.31 -23.78 17.61
CA ILE A 429 -21.20 -22.90 17.97
C ILE A 429 -20.14 -22.83 16.87
N PHE A 430 -19.44 -21.71 16.81
CA PHE A 430 -18.21 -21.57 16.03
C PHE A 430 -17.04 -21.81 16.96
N PHE A 431 -16.55 -23.04 16.99
CA PHE A 431 -15.51 -23.49 17.91
C PHE A 431 -14.14 -22.95 17.43
N PRO A 432 -13.46 -22.09 18.22
CA PRO A 432 -12.14 -21.59 17.87
C PRO A 432 -11.09 -22.71 17.90
N LEU A 433 -10.25 -22.79 16.86
CA LEU A 433 -9.18 -23.80 16.77
C LEU A 433 -7.82 -23.17 17.08
N PHE A 434 -7.46 -22.15 16.30
CA PHE A 434 -6.22 -21.40 16.43
C PHE A 434 -6.35 -20.08 15.67
N TRP A 435 -5.47 -19.13 15.94
CA TRP A 435 -5.23 -17.99 15.07
C TRP A 435 -3.74 -17.87 14.75
N PHE A 436 -3.44 -17.13 13.70
CA PHE A 436 -2.06 -16.90 13.30
C PHE A 436 -1.84 -15.43 12.94
N GLU A 437 -0.60 -14.98 13.11
CA GLU A 437 -0.09 -13.72 12.57
C GLU A 437 1.03 -14.03 11.56
N ALA A 438 0.83 -13.62 10.31
CA ALA A 438 1.89 -13.53 9.34
C ALA A 438 2.43 -12.10 9.29
N ARG A 439 3.69 -11.93 9.71
CA ARG A 439 4.33 -10.63 9.85
C ARG A 439 5.53 -10.50 8.92
N THR A 440 5.62 -9.36 8.24
CA THR A 440 6.83 -8.95 7.54
C THR A 440 7.02 -7.44 7.61
N ARG A 441 8.27 -7.00 7.56
CA ARG A 441 8.66 -5.59 7.54
C ARG A 441 9.91 -5.45 6.69
N ILE A 442 9.96 -4.38 5.91
CA ILE A 442 11.09 -4.04 5.06
C ILE A 442 12.37 -3.87 5.89
N SER A 443 13.50 -4.41 5.40
CA SER A 443 14.79 -4.23 6.07
C SER A 443 15.31 -2.81 5.87
N PRO A 444 16.10 -2.26 6.82
CA PRO A 444 16.68 -0.92 6.68
C PRO A 444 17.51 -0.77 5.40
N GLN A 445 18.26 -1.81 4.99
CA GLN A 445 19.07 -1.80 3.78
C GLN A 445 18.19 -1.66 2.52
N LEU A 446 17.09 -2.41 2.46
CA LEU A 446 16.16 -2.33 1.33
C LEU A 446 15.41 -1.00 1.33
N SER A 447 15.07 -0.46 2.50
CA SER A 447 14.40 0.84 2.63
C SER A 447 15.22 2.01 2.04
N GLU A 448 16.56 1.96 2.11
CA GLU A 448 17.41 3.00 1.51
C GLU A 448 17.37 2.98 -0.02
N GLU A 449 17.22 1.81 -0.65
CA GLU A 449 16.98 1.72 -2.10
C GLU A 449 15.67 2.42 -2.48
N PHE A 450 14.62 2.26 -1.67
CA PHE A 450 13.32 2.92 -1.89
C PHE A 450 13.39 4.43 -1.69
N LYS A 451 14.16 4.92 -0.73
CA LYS A 451 14.36 6.36 -0.51
C LYS A 451 15.14 7.04 -1.64
N LEU A 452 15.90 6.28 -2.43
CA LEU A 452 16.62 6.84 -3.58
C LEU A 452 15.67 7.45 -4.60
N LEU A 453 14.51 6.82 -4.83
CA LEU A 453 13.54 7.26 -5.84
C LEU A 453 13.00 8.69 -5.59
N PRO A 454 12.45 9.01 -4.40
CA PRO A 454 12.02 10.38 -4.11
C PRO A 454 13.21 11.37 -4.02
N ARG A 455 14.40 10.93 -3.57
CA ARG A 455 15.61 11.79 -3.56
C ARG A 455 16.04 12.19 -4.97
N VAL A 456 16.01 11.25 -5.93
CA VAL A 456 16.33 11.52 -7.34
C VAL A 456 15.31 12.47 -7.95
N LEU A 457 14.02 12.26 -7.68
CA LEU A 457 12.96 13.16 -8.17
C LEU A 457 13.15 14.58 -7.63
N LEU A 458 13.40 14.72 -6.33
CA LEU A 458 13.68 16.02 -5.71
C LEU A 458 14.94 16.66 -6.32
N GLY A 459 16.00 15.87 -6.53
CA GLY A 459 17.23 16.34 -7.16
C GLY A 459 17.00 16.85 -8.59
N LEU A 460 16.21 16.13 -9.40
CA LEU A 460 15.83 16.55 -10.75
C LEU A 460 15.01 17.85 -10.74
N GLN A 461 14.08 17.99 -9.80
CA GLN A 461 13.28 19.21 -9.64
C GLN A 461 14.14 20.40 -9.21
N VAL A 462 15.00 20.22 -8.21
CA VAL A 462 15.93 21.27 -7.74
C VAL A 462 16.89 21.69 -8.84
N PHE A 463 17.46 20.72 -9.57
CA PHE A 463 18.32 21.00 -10.73
C PHE A 463 17.55 21.75 -11.83
N GLY A 464 16.30 21.39 -12.08
CA GLY A 464 15.41 22.09 -13.00
C GLY A 464 15.20 23.55 -12.60
N VAL A 465 14.85 23.81 -11.34
CA VAL A 465 14.65 25.16 -10.80
C VAL A 465 15.93 25.99 -10.88
N ILE A 466 17.09 25.44 -10.49
CA ILE A 466 18.38 26.12 -10.58
C ILE A 466 18.71 26.48 -12.04
N SER A 467 18.44 25.56 -12.98
CA SER A 467 18.66 25.79 -14.41
C SER A 467 17.78 26.93 -14.94
N ILE A 468 16.52 27.02 -14.50
CA ILE A 468 15.62 28.13 -14.85
C ILE A 468 16.17 29.45 -14.30
N VAL A 469 16.54 29.50 -13.02
CA VAL A 469 17.05 30.72 -12.37
C VAL A 469 18.31 31.23 -13.08
N ILE A 470 19.29 30.35 -13.33
CA ILE A 470 20.52 30.72 -14.05
C ILE A 470 20.18 31.18 -15.47
N GLY A 471 19.30 30.46 -16.17
CA GLY A 471 18.89 30.82 -17.53
C GLY A 471 18.23 32.20 -17.61
N VAL A 472 17.33 32.52 -16.67
CA VAL A 472 16.68 33.84 -16.58
C VAL A 472 17.70 34.94 -16.25
N ILE A 473 18.60 34.71 -15.29
CA ILE A 473 19.68 35.65 -14.98
C ILE A 473 20.51 35.93 -16.25
N MET A 474 20.85 34.89 -17.02
CA MET A 474 21.61 35.04 -18.26
C MET A 474 20.86 35.87 -19.31
N LEU A 475 19.57 35.60 -19.51
CA LEU A 475 18.74 36.34 -20.47
C LEU A 475 18.56 37.82 -20.07
N VAL A 476 18.48 38.10 -18.78
CA VAL A 476 18.23 39.44 -18.25
C VAL A 476 19.53 40.25 -18.05
N TRP A 477 20.68 39.59 -17.90
CA TRP A 477 21.97 40.23 -17.63
C TRP A 477 22.39 41.28 -18.67
N TYR A 478 22.34 40.92 -19.96
CA TYR A 478 22.74 41.85 -21.03
C TYR A 478 21.80 43.03 -21.23
N PRO A 479 20.45 42.89 -21.24
CA PRO A 479 19.56 44.04 -21.30
C PRO A 479 19.70 44.96 -20.09
N ILE A 480 19.88 44.42 -18.87
CA ILE A 480 20.18 45.25 -17.69
C ILE A 480 21.52 45.97 -17.86
N LYS A 481 22.57 45.27 -18.27
CA LYS A 481 23.88 45.88 -18.49
C LYS A 481 23.83 47.00 -19.52
N LEU A 482 23.09 46.80 -20.63
CA LEU A 482 22.87 47.84 -21.64
C LEU A 482 22.08 49.02 -21.08
N HIS A 483 21.04 48.78 -20.29
CA HIS A 483 20.27 49.83 -19.64
C HIS A 483 21.13 50.66 -18.67
N LEU A 484 21.94 49.99 -17.83
CA LEU A 484 22.86 50.65 -16.89
C LEU A 484 23.97 51.41 -17.62
N GLN A 485 24.55 50.84 -18.68
CA GLN A 485 25.52 51.56 -19.52
C GLN A 485 24.92 52.80 -20.17
N ASN A 486 23.70 52.70 -20.71
CA ASN A 486 23.01 53.85 -21.29
C ASN A 486 22.69 54.91 -20.23
N ARG A 487 22.25 54.53 -19.03
CA ARG A 487 22.05 55.45 -17.88
C ARG A 487 23.33 56.17 -17.50
N LEU A 488 24.46 55.45 -17.39
CA LEU A 488 25.77 56.03 -17.11
C LEU A 488 26.22 57.01 -18.20
N ILE A 489 26.03 56.66 -19.48
CA ILE A 489 26.36 57.56 -20.60
C ILE A 489 25.50 58.83 -20.55
N GLN A 490 24.21 58.71 -20.21
CA GLN A 490 23.33 59.88 -20.03
C GLN A 490 23.78 60.76 -18.86
N GLN A 491 24.16 60.18 -17.72
CA GLN A 491 24.71 60.95 -16.59
C GLN A 491 26.02 61.65 -16.94
N ILE A 492 26.94 61.00 -17.66
CA ILE A 492 28.19 61.64 -18.10
C ILE A 492 27.89 62.80 -19.06
N LYS A 493 26.92 62.65 -19.97
CA LYS A 493 26.50 63.75 -20.85
C LYS A 493 25.94 64.92 -20.07
N ILE A 494 25.06 64.67 -19.09
CA ILE A 494 24.47 65.71 -18.23
C ILE A 494 25.57 66.42 -17.43
N ASN A 495 26.47 65.67 -16.77
CA ASN A 495 27.57 66.25 -16.01
C ASN A 495 28.49 67.09 -16.91
N ASN A 496 28.84 66.62 -18.12
CA ASN A 496 29.65 67.41 -19.06
C ASN A 496 28.94 68.66 -19.57
N LEU A 497 27.62 68.62 -19.77
CA LEU A 497 26.82 69.80 -20.09
C LEU A 497 26.82 70.80 -18.92
N ASP A 498 26.73 70.32 -17.68
CA ASP A 498 26.77 71.15 -16.49
C ASP A 498 28.15 71.81 -16.31
N THR A 499 29.25 71.06 -16.53
CA THR A 499 30.61 71.61 -16.51
C THR A 499 30.83 72.66 -17.61
N GLN A 500 30.29 72.45 -18.82
CA GLN A 500 30.32 73.48 -19.87
C GLN A 500 29.49 74.70 -19.50
N THR A 501 28.34 74.51 -18.85
CA THR A 501 27.46 75.59 -18.40
C THR A 501 28.13 76.43 -17.31
N HIS A 502 28.77 75.79 -16.32
CA HIS A 502 29.60 76.48 -15.32
C HIS A 502 30.79 77.23 -15.93
N HIS A 503 31.41 76.68 -16.98
CA HIS A 503 32.51 77.34 -17.68
C HIS A 503 32.04 78.54 -18.55
N ILE A 504 30.81 78.51 -19.06
CA ILE A 504 30.18 79.61 -19.80
C ILE A 504 29.70 80.70 -18.83
N VAL A 505 29.07 80.32 -17.71
CA VAL A 505 28.62 81.26 -16.67
C VAL A 505 29.83 81.93 -15.97
N GLY A 506 30.90 81.19 -15.69
CA GLY A 506 32.15 81.76 -15.18
C GLY A 506 32.84 82.73 -16.15
N LYS A 507 32.58 82.58 -17.46
CA LYS A 507 33.06 83.50 -18.51
C LYS A 507 32.11 84.68 -18.74
N ALA A 508 30.81 84.50 -18.48
CA ALA A 508 29.81 85.57 -18.54
C ALA A 508 29.86 86.51 -17.32
N ILE A 509 30.32 86.04 -16.15
CA ILE A 509 30.50 86.88 -14.95
C ILE A 509 31.73 87.83 -15.09
N SER A 510 32.59 87.66 -16.11
CA SER A 510 33.73 88.57 -16.36
C SER A 510 33.45 89.70 -17.37
N MET A 511 32.20 89.92 -17.78
CA MET A 511 31.83 91.05 -18.64
C MET A 511 30.74 91.88 -17.95
N GLN A 512 31.14 93.02 -17.38
CA GLN A 512 30.23 94.10 -16.99
C GLN A 512 29.42 94.59 -18.20
N PRO A 513 28.16 95.00 -17.97
CA PRO A 513 27.65 96.17 -18.65
C PRO A 513 27.08 97.20 -17.66
N GLU A 514 27.44 98.47 -17.91
CA GLU A 514 26.87 99.64 -17.26
C GLU A 514 25.38 99.83 -17.62
N ASN A 515 24.59 100.17 -16.60
CA ASN A 515 23.42 101.05 -16.54
C ASN A 515 22.35 100.99 -17.67
N ALA A 516 21.19 100.38 -17.36
CA ALA A 516 19.88 100.96 -17.65
C ALA A 516 18.78 100.29 -16.79
N PRO A 517 17.96 101.05 -16.04
CA PRO A 517 16.91 100.52 -15.18
C PRO A 517 15.56 100.54 -15.92
N LEU A 518 15.01 99.38 -16.30
CA LEU A 518 13.58 99.14 -16.57
C LEU A 518 13.38 97.75 -17.20
N LEU A 519 13.42 96.71 -16.36
CA LEU A 519 12.83 95.40 -16.66
C LEU A 519 12.63 94.62 -15.35
N VAL A 520 12.01 95.29 -14.38
CA VAL A 520 11.58 94.70 -13.10
C VAL A 520 10.18 94.05 -13.22
N THR A 521 9.54 94.09 -14.38
CA THR A 521 8.17 93.58 -14.58
C THR A 521 8.08 92.19 -15.21
N SER A 522 9.18 91.57 -15.66
CA SER A 522 9.18 90.19 -16.19
C SER A 522 9.74 89.14 -15.23
N VAL A 523 10.35 89.55 -14.10
CA VAL A 523 10.93 88.63 -13.11
C VAL A 523 9.89 88.17 -12.08
N GLN A 524 8.87 88.98 -11.77
CA GLN A 524 7.78 88.59 -10.86
C GLN A 524 6.73 87.64 -11.47
N ALA A 525 6.79 87.35 -12.78
CA ALA A 525 5.87 86.39 -13.41
C ALA A 525 6.40 84.94 -13.39
N ASN A 526 7.72 84.73 -13.26
CA ASN A 526 8.32 83.39 -13.31
C ASN A 526 8.56 82.76 -11.92
N GLU A 527 8.57 83.56 -10.85
CA GLU A 527 8.69 83.05 -9.48
C GLU A 527 7.41 82.30 -9.04
N LYS A 528 6.23 82.74 -9.49
CA LYS A 528 4.95 82.06 -9.25
C LYS A 528 4.73 80.78 -10.05
N ILE A 529 5.56 80.48 -11.05
CA ILE A 529 5.47 79.24 -11.84
C ILE A 529 6.36 78.16 -11.22
N LEU A 530 7.51 78.52 -10.64
CA LEU A 530 8.38 77.57 -9.94
C LEU A 530 7.77 77.09 -8.61
N GLU A 531 7.08 77.95 -7.85
CA GLU A 531 6.45 77.56 -6.58
C GLU A 531 5.26 76.59 -6.76
N ARG A 532 4.63 76.58 -7.95
CA ARG A 532 3.49 75.71 -8.29
C ARG A 532 3.90 74.32 -8.79
N ALA A 533 5.14 74.15 -9.23
CA ALA A 533 5.66 72.87 -9.71
C ALA A 533 6.18 71.98 -8.56
N ASP A 534 6.76 72.59 -7.52
CA ASP A 534 7.23 71.86 -6.33
C ASP A 534 6.09 71.37 -5.42
N THR A 535 4.90 72.00 -5.49
CA THR A 535 3.72 71.54 -4.73
C THR A 535 3.04 70.31 -5.36
N GLN A 536 3.08 70.13 -6.69
CA GLN A 536 2.49 68.93 -7.32
C GLN A 536 3.36 67.67 -7.20
N LEU A 537 4.68 67.81 -7.00
CA LEU A 537 5.60 66.69 -6.82
C LEU A 537 5.59 66.11 -5.39
N SER A 538 5.13 66.88 -4.40
CA SER A 538 4.97 66.39 -3.02
C SER A 538 3.64 65.66 -2.78
N GLU A 539 2.55 66.00 -3.47
CA GLU A 539 1.26 65.30 -3.38
C GLU A 539 1.28 63.90 -4.03
N PHE A 540 2.00 63.70 -5.14
CA PHE A 540 2.09 62.38 -5.80
C PHE A 540 2.92 61.33 -5.03
N SER A 541 3.72 61.78 -4.05
CA SER A 541 4.63 60.93 -3.28
C SER A 541 4.02 60.39 -1.98
N ILE A 542 2.84 60.87 -1.57
CA ILE A 542 2.13 60.42 -0.34
C ILE A 542 1.01 59.39 -0.64
N GLU A 543 0.46 59.35 -1.87
CA GLU A 543 -0.62 58.40 -2.24
C GLU A 543 -0.17 56.95 -2.55
N ALA A 544 1.14 56.67 -2.68
CA ALA A 544 1.64 55.33 -3.01
C ALA A 544 2.01 54.46 -1.79
N SER A 545 1.94 54.97 -0.56
CA SER A 545 2.46 54.29 0.65
C SER A 545 1.43 53.97 1.74
N THR A 546 0.12 54.18 1.51
CA THR A 546 -0.93 53.79 2.48
C THR A 546 -2.15 53.13 1.82
N SER A 547 -2.02 51.89 1.36
CA SER A 547 -3.17 50.98 1.20
C SER A 547 -2.82 49.52 1.53
N SER A 548 -2.59 49.27 2.82
CA SER A 548 -2.74 47.93 3.41
C SER A 548 -3.12 48.06 4.88
N THR A 549 -4.21 47.37 5.28
CA THR A 549 -4.67 47.05 6.66
C THR A 549 -5.13 48.23 7.54
N ASP A 550 -6.25 48.21 8.29
CA ASP A 550 -7.20 47.14 8.64
C ASP A 550 -8.44 47.73 9.39
N ARG A 551 -9.50 46.90 9.50
CA ARG A 551 -10.43 46.76 10.65
C ARG A 551 -11.65 47.69 10.91
N SER A 552 -12.81 47.08 10.67
CA SER A 552 -13.86 46.69 11.65
C SER A 552 -14.71 47.71 12.44
N SER A 553 -16.02 47.48 12.30
CA SER A 553 -17.10 47.40 13.33
C SER A 553 -17.88 48.65 13.75
N MET A 554 -19.20 48.61 13.45
CA MET A 554 -20.40 48.87 14.28
C MET A 554 -21.60 49.05 13.32
N GLN A 555 -22.86 48.66 13.55
CA GLN A 555 -23.56 47.77 14.47
C GLN A 555 -25.00 47.61 13.90
N SER A 556 -25.61 46.43 14.09
CA SER A 556 -27.04 46.05 14.03
C SER A 556 -28.14 47.01 13.52
N THR A 557 -29.03 46.50 12.63
CA THR A 557 -30.47 46.25 12.92
C THR A 557 -31.17 45.44 11.81
N THR A 558 -31.72 44.27 12.22
CA THR A 558 -33.01 43.63 11.86
C THR A 558 -33.69 43.89 10.50
N SER A 559 -34.00 42.81 9.74
CA SER A 559 -35.34 42.17 9.77
C SER A 559 -35.44 40.99 8.79
N SER A 560 -36.34 40.08 9.16
CA SER A 560 -36.67 38.75 8.64
C SER A 560 -37.32 38.69 7.27
N THR A 561 -37.00 37.66 6.46
CA THR A 561 -37.93 36.62 5.99
C THR A 561 -37.16 35.44 5.41
#